data_AF-G6XKV9-F1
#
_entry.id   AF-G6XKV9-F1
#
_cell.length_a   1.000
_cell.length_b   1.000
_cell.length_c   1.000
_cell.angle_alpha   90.00
_cell.angle_beta   90.00
_cell.angle_gamma   90.00
#
_symmetry.space_group_name_H-M   'P 1'
#
loop_
_entity.id
_entity.type
_entity.pdbx_description
1 polymer ?
#
loop_
_entity_poly.entity_id
_entity_poly.type
_entity_poly.pdbx_seq_one_letter_code
_entity_poly.pdbx_strand_id
1 'polypeptide(L)'
;MTDAFKTLPVDYGSSLTRSGLVSALQLAGSQANDGAATQVGLGFASDATTGFVRQSDGTWQWMLSGTAALAFESAEIRAMPSWSPATISILSSLAAELQIEWFYKSADGTDWAPALQRAVTFAATSGLPIALAARQYTLASAVSITTAVTIRGRGFQCSPSPSTGTWFIISGTTFNPFSVSSVTARGAIFRDFAVYQTQPGSGTTNWAPTVYPFVFNVTNTLGEVTFDNIFLCNVYDGINCTGSGRLRFRNVTGQPLHRGIVVDAAYDICRFSGVHFWTYWTSAASVLSWMQANASAVELQRCDGPDFSGGCFFFGYQAGLLLSSSSNGVTNDLTGDIVTDCCLYGVHVTGNGVTFQIGRAYCTGEAIDSTTLATSVAILIEGQNIVGQIGHLKAYQQGLSAISLTNTGVGSIVMIDSIVADHCNQGGKSAPIINAAQIATGEPHQISLSAPVQAISSNGAPVINTDTDAILFTPNTNYLAPTITDGGTYQVPNYDLFLLLQVASGTTALAKYTVTLSGNPTDGTVNTIASQADVTALTLSASQNIINPVTSLKAGVGVTYKYLASSNAWFRIG
;
A
#
# COMPACT_ATOMS: atom_id res chain seq x y z
N MET A 1 60.75 -41.74 20.05
CA MET A 1 60.65 -43.13 20.55
C MET A 1 59.80 -43.07 21.81
N THR A 2 58.73 -43.87 21.82
CA THR A 2 57.89 -44.34 22.95
C THR A 2 57.17 -43.26 23.77
N ASP A 3 55.86 -43.02 23.59
CA ASP A 3 54.69 -43.84 24.04
C ASP A 3 54.83 -44.36 25.49
N ALA A 4 53.83 -44.41 26.36
CA ALA A 4 52.47 -43.86 26.51
C ALA A 4 51.88 -44.58 27.74
N PHE A 5 51.28 -43.91 28.71
CA PHE A 5 50.27 -44.44 29.66
C PHE A 5 49.54 -43.23 30.28
N LYS A 6 48.30 -42.85 29.88
CA LYS A 6 46.97 -43.30 30.40
C LYS A 6 46.99 -43.44 31.94
N THR A 7 46.22 -42.72 32.77
CA THR A 7 44.76 -42.40 32.74
C THR A 7 44.38 -41.34 33.80
N LEU A 8 43.36 -40.52 33.51
CA LEU A 8 42.49 -39.66 34.37
C LEU A 8 41.53 -40.49 35.27
N PRO A 9 40.59 -39.93 36.09
CA PRO A 9 40.44 -38.61 36.78
C PRO A 9 39.97 -38.71 38.27
N VAL A 10 39.92 -37.59 39.03
CA VAL A 10 38.73 -37.03 39.76
C VAL A 10 39.02 -35.57 40.21
N ASP A 11 38.05 -34.69 40.01
CA ASP A 11 37.92 -33.25 40.35
C ASP A 11 37.97 -32.86 41.85
N TYR A 12 38.47 -31.64 42.17
CA TYR A 12 37.68 -30.44 42.55
C TYR A 12 38.61 -29.22 42.89
N GLY A 13 38.13 -28.00 42.57
CA GLY A 13 38.84 -26.68 42.54
C GLY A 13 39.39 -26.11 43.87
N SER A 14 39.78 -24.83 44.02
CA SER A 14 39.70 -23.58 43.23
C SER A 14 40.59 -22.49 43.88
N SER A 15 40.72 -21.34 43.19
CA SER A 15 41.13 -19.99 43.67
C SER A 15 42.55 -19.48 43.36
N LEU A 16 42.62 -18.36 42.63
CA LEU A 16 43.77 -17.45 42.58
C LEU A 16 43.25 -16.00 42.51
N THR A 17 43.85 -15.16 43.35
CA THR A 17 43.51 -13.78 43.70
C THR A 17 44.14 -12.76 42.75
N ARG A 18 43.56 -11.56 42.62
CA ARG A 18 44.26 -10.40 42.05
C ARG A 18 43.97 -9.12 42.82
N SER A 19 44.96 -8.74 43.62
CA SER A 19 45.16 -7.44 44.26
C SER A 19 45.82 -6.47 43.27
N GLY A 20 45.43 -5.19 43.31
CA GLY A 20 46.20 -4.11 42.69
C GLY A 20 45.41 -2.82 42.45
N LEU A 21 45.71 -1.81 43.27
CA LEU A 21 45.37 -0.36 43.21
C LEU A 21 44.29 0.12 44.19
N VAL A 22 44.75 0.36 45.42
CA VAL A 22 44.10 1.24 46.41
C VAL A 22 44.97 2.49 46.53
N SER A 23 44.43 3.65 46.18
CA SER A 23 44.97 4.95 46.63
C SER A 23 43.96 5.56 47.60
N ALA A 24 44.45 5.79 48.82
CA ALA A 24 43.69 6.23 49.98
C ALA A 24 43.23 7.69 49.85
N LEU A 25 41.99 7.97 50.28
CA LEU A 25 41.59 9.29 50.76
C LEU A 25 40.89 9.10 52.11
N GLN A 26 41.62 9.40 53.19
CA GLN A 26 41.15 9.33 54.56
C GLN A 26 40.69 10.73 54.97
N LEU A 27 39.39 10.92 55.24
CA LEU A 27 38.87 12.12 55.88
C LEU A 27 38.08 11.72 57.12
N ALA A 28 38.59 12.17 58.26
CA ALA A 28 38.08 11.90 59.60
C ALA A 28 36.81 12.72 59.90
N GLY A 29 35.90 12.16 60.69
CA GLY A 29 34.74 12.88 61.23
C GLY A 29 34.02 12.09 62.32
N SER A 30 33.85 12.71 63.48
CA SER A 30 33.50 12.17 64.80
C SER A 30 32.03 11.76 65.00
N GLN A 31 31.82 10.85 65.96
CA GLN A 31 30.52 10.52 66.56
C GLN A 31 29.85 11.71 67.28
N ALA A 32 28.53 11.80 67.18
CA ALA A 32 27.64 12.23 68.28
C ALA A 32 26.19 11.75 68.04
N ASN A 33 25.54 11.31 69.12
CA ASN A 33 24.17 10.80 69.23
C ASN A 33 23.10 11.90 69.05
N ASP A 34 21.90 11.55 68.57
CA ASP A 34 20.70 11.33 69.41
C ASP A 34 19.42 11.20 68.58
N GLY A 35 18.51 10.35 69.06
CA GLY A 35 17.29 9.96 68.37
C GLY A 35 16.17 10.99 68.43
N ALA A 36 15.45 11.13 67.32
CA ALA A 36 14.03 11.48 67.27
C ALA A 36 13.49 11.13 65.87
N ALA A 37 12.48 10.26 65.81
CA ALA A 37 11.76 9.97 64.58
C ALA A 37 11.06 11.25 64.10
N THR A 38 11.54 11.84 63.02
CA THR A 38 10.84 12.90 62.29
C THR A 38 10.54 12.41 60.88
N GLN A 39 9.26 12.35 60.53
CA GLN A 39 8.82 12.23 59.13
C GLN A 39 9.40 13.40 58.34
N VAL A 40 10.29 13.13 57.39
CA VAL A 40 10.77 14.12 56.43
C VAL A 40 10.18 13.76 55.07
N GLY A 41 9.21 14.57 54.63
CA GLY A 41 8.73 14.56 53.25
C GLY A 41 9.85 14.97 52.30
N LEU A 42 10.04 14.19 51.24
CA LEU A 42 11.04 14.49 50.21
C LEU A 42 10.39 15.37 49.14
N GLY A 43 10.67 16.67 49.20
CA GLY A 43 10.48 17.60 48.09
C GLY A 43 11.62 17.41 47.08
N PHE A 44 11.27 17.31 45.80
CA PHE A 44 12.25 17.23 44.71
C PHE A 44 12.58 18.64 44.21
N ALA A 45 13.88 18.97 44.17
CA ALA A 45 14.38 20.12 43.42
C ALA A 45 14.29 19.84 41.91
N SER A 46 13.97 20.88 41.14
CA SER A 46 13.33 20.85 39.82
C SER A 46 14.23 20.53 38.61
N ASP A 47 15.46 20.03 38.76
CA ASP A 47 16.45 20.22 37.67
C ASP A 47 17.47 19.07 37.44
N ALA A 48 17.34 17.87 38.04
CA ALA A 48 18.32 16.78 37.84
C ALA A 48 17.80 15.58 37.00
N THR A 49 18.63 15.11 36.06
CA THR A 49 18.40 14.05 35.06
C THR A 49 18.61 12.61 35.55
N THR A 50 18.47 12.32 36.84
CA THR A 50 18.61 10.96 37.41
C THR A 50 17.27 10.45 37.92
N GLY A 51 16.89 9.22 37.53
CA GLY A 51 15.62 8.61 37.87
C GLY A 51 15.81 7.25 38.55
N PHE A 52 15.03 7.02 39.61
CA PHE A 52 14.87 5.70 40.23
C PHE A 52 13.85 4.89 39.42
N VAL A 53 14.15 3.63 39.11
CA VAL A 53 13.19 2.70 38.50
C VAL A 53 12.75 1.67 39.52
N ARG A 54 11.44 1.59 39.79
CA ARG A 54 10.85 0.50 40.58
C ARG A 54 10.61 -0.70 39.67
N GLN A 55 11.23 -1.81 40.00
CA GLN A 55 11.05 -3.10 39.34
C GLN A 55 9.71 -3.73 39.75
N SER A 56 9.20 -4.65 38.92
CA SER A 56 7.94 -5.37 39.15
C SER A 56 7.97 -6.29 40.38
N ASP A 57 9.16 -6.64 40.87
CA ASP A 57 9.38 -7.39 42.11
C ASP A 57 9.45 -6.50 43.37
N GLY A 58 9.29 -5.17 43.20
CA GLY A 58 9.36 -4.20 44.28
C GLY A 58 10.77 -3.67 44.59
N THR A 59 11.80 -4.10 43.86
CA THR A 59 13.18 -3.58 44.01
C THR A 59 13.39 -2.27 43.26
N TRP A 60 14.44 -1.52 43.60
CA TRP A 60 14.80 -0.26 42.93
C TRP A 60 16.12 -0.43 42.20
N GLN A 61 16.19 -0.03 40.94
CA GLN A 61 17.43 0.06 40.17
C GLN A 61 17.76 1.50 39.79
N TRP A 62 19.07 1.79 39.86
CA TRP A 62 19.68 3.04 39.43
C TRP A 62 20.21 2.90 38.00
N MET A 63 20.04 3.95 37.18
CA MET A 63 20.80 4.11 35.94
C MET A 63 21.55 5.43 35.93
N LEU A 64 22.84 5.36 35.66
CA LEU A 64 23.67 6.51 35.27
C LEU A 64 23.69 6.58 33.73
N SER A 65 23.22 7.68 33.16
CA SER A 65 23.45 8.02 31.76
C SER A 65 24.77 8.80 31.63
N GLY A 66 25.72 8.30 30.83
CA GLY A 66 26.85 9.10 30.33
C GLY A 66 26.48 9.65 28.95
N THR A 67 26.71 10.92 28.61
CA THR A 67 28.04 11.52 28.40
C THR A 67 28.16 12.94 28.96
N ALA A 68 28.34 13.07 30.27
CA ALA A 68 28.91 14.26 30.84
C ALA A 68 29.94 13.83 31.89
N ALA A 69 31.17 14.33 31.75
CA ALA A 69 31.97 14.57 32.93
C ALA A 69 31.18 15.58 33.77
N LEU A 70 30.32 15.08 34.67
CA LEU A 70 29.75 15.90 35.71
C LEU A 70 30.92 16.22 36.63
N ALA A 71 31.45 17.44 36.48
CA ALA A 71 32.23 18.06 37.51
C ALA A 71 31.40 17.97 38.80
N PHE A 72 31.90 17.21 39.76
CA PHE A 72 31.32 17.15 41.09
C PHE A 72 31.61 18.48 41.79
N GLU A 73 30.82 19.51 41.51
CA GLU A 73 30.71 20.66 42.41
C GLU A 73 29.54 20.40 43.36
N SER A 74 29.93 19.93 44.55
CA SER A 74 29.18 19.95 45.81
C SER A 74 27.67 19.71 45.74
N ALA A 75 27.24 18.45 45.85
CA ALA A 75 25.92 18.13 46.39
C ALA A 75 25.99 16.81 47.18
N GLU A 76 25.47 16.87 48.40
CA GLU A 76 25.58 15.90 49.48
C GLU A 76 25.07 14.49 49.12
N ILE A 77 25.95 13.50 49.27
CA ILE A 77 25.56 12.10 49.40
C ILE A 77 25.01 11.93 50.82
N ARG A 78 23.68 11.81 50.99
CA ARG A 78 23.13 11.28 52.25
C ARG A 78 23.25 9.76 52.24
N ALA A 79 24.13 9.27 53.11
CA ALA A 79 24.34 7.85 53.37
C ALA A 79 23.03 7.15 53.75
N MET A 80 22.81 5.94 53.22
CA MET A 80 21.81 5.02 53.76
C MET A 80 22.24 4.59 55.19
N PRO A 81 21.30 4.28 56.10
CA PRO A 81 21.64 3.91 57.46
C PRO A 81 22.41 2.58 57.50
N SER A 82 23.63 2.66 58.02
CA SER A 82 24.32 1.63 58.80
C SER A 82 24.48 0.22 58.20
N TRP A 83 25.18 0.05 57.08
CA TRP A 83 25.96 -1.18 56.80
C TRP A 83 27.33 -0.78 56.21
N SER A 84 28.39 -1.50 56.61
CA SER A 84 29.81 -1.31 56.22
C SER A 84 30.02 -1.22 54.69
N PRO A 85 31.19 -0.77 54.17
CA PRO A 85 31.31 -0.22 52.82
C PRO A 85 30.79 -1.20 51.76
N ALA A 86 29.54 -1.00 51.35
CA ALA A 86 28.96 -1.73 50.26
C ALA A 86 29.61 -1.21 49.00
N THR A 87 30.54 -1.99 48.45
CA THR A 87 31.03 -1.78 47.09
C THR A 87 29.81 -1.96 46.19
N ILE A 88 29.25 -0.85 45.68
CA ILE A 88 28.17 -0.89 44.69
C ILE A 88 28.78 -1.43 43.41
N SER A 89 28.68 -2.74 43.23
CA SER A 89 29.01 -3.40 41.99
C SER A 89 27.87 -3.11 41.02
N ILE A 90 28.04 -2.08 40.20
CA ILE A 90 27.17 -1.85 39.03
C ILE A 90 27.41 -3.06 38.13
N LEU A 91 26.50 -4.04 38.18
CA LEU A 91 26.46 -5.12 37.22
C LEU A 91 26.20 -4.49 35.85
N SER A 92 27.28 -4.20 35.13
CA SER A 92 27.27 -3.77 33.75
C SER A 92 26.92 -4.94 32.84
N SER A 93 25.73 -5.52 33.02
CA SER A 93 25.04 -6.06 31.85
C SER A 93 24.40 -4.84 31.20
N LEU A 94 25.10 -4.22 30.24
CA LEU A 94 24.48 -3.26 29.34
C LEU A 94 23.23 -3.95 28.79
N ALA A 95 22.06 -3.46 29.18
CA ALA A 95 20.83 -4.05 28.70
C ALA A 95 20.84 -3.96 27.16
N ALA A 96 20.53 -5.08 26.50
CA ALA A 96 20.49 -5.13 25.04
C ALA A 96 19.41 -4.21 24.45
N GLU A 97 18.45 -3.75 25.26
CA GLU A 97 17.37 -2.85 24.89
C GLU A 97 17.08 -1.86 26.03
N LEU A 98 16.64 -0.65 25.69
CA LEU A 98 16.21 0.41 26.60
C LEU A 98 14.73 0.24 26.94
N GLN A 99 14.38 -0.02 28.19
CA GLN A 99 12.96 -0.07 28.57
C GLN A 99 12.40 1.36 28.71
N ILE A 100 11.27 1.65 28.08
CA ILE A 100 10.62 2.98 28.16
C ILE A 100 10.29 3.39 29.60
N GLU A 101 9.98 2.44 30.47
CA GLU A 101 9.71 2.61 31.90
C GLU A 101 10.83 3.35 32.63
N TRP A 102 12.07 3.17 32.16
CA TRP A 102 13.23 3.83 32.76
C TRP A 102 13.26 5.34 32.55
N PHE A 103 12.51 5.81 31.55
CA PHE A 103 12.46 7.21 31.19
C PHE A 103 11.19 7.89 31.72
N TYR A 104 10.25 7.17 32.34
CA TYR A 104 9.01 7.74 32.86
C TYR A 104 9.24 8.64 34.08
N LYS A 105 8.53 9.77 34.14
CA LYS A 105 8.50 10.67 35.29
C LYS A 105 7.06 10.85 35.75
N SER A 106 6.83 10.92 37.06
CA SER A 106 5.48 11.13 37.62
C SER A 106 4.78 12.38 37.09
N ALA A 107 5.55 13.43 36.77
CA ALA A 107 5.07 14.66 36.17
C ALA A 107 4.48 14.50 34.76
N ASP A 108 4.78 13.41 34.03
CA ASP A 108 4.19 13.15 32.71
C ASP A 108 2.72 12.70 32.82
N GLY A 109 2.27 12.32 34.02
CA GLY A 109 0.90 11.87 34.26
C GLY A 109 0.57 10.63 33.42
N THR A 110 -0.49 10.72 32.62
CA THR A 110 -0.96 9.64 31.74
C THR A 110 -0.35 9.69 30.34
N ASP A 111 0.37 10.75 29.97
CA ASP A 111 0.99 10.89 28.66
C ASP A 111 2.37 10.22 28.63
N TRP A 112 2.51 9.18 27.81
CA TRP A 112 3.77 8.46 27.64
C TRP A 112 4.70 9.06 26.59
N ALA A 113 4.23 10.03 25.80
CA ALA A 113 5.04 10.66 24.77
C ALA A 113 6.32 11.35 25.32
N PRO A 114 6.29 12.08 26.46
CA PRO A 114 7.51 12.64 27.05
C PRO A 114 8.54 11.58 27.48
N ALA A 115 8.08 10.45 28.03
CA ALA A 115 8.95 9.33 28.39
C ALA A 115 9.57 8.69 27.15
N LEU A 116 8.76 8.47 26.10
CA LEU A 116 9.25 7.94 24.82
C LEU A 116 10.22 8.91 24.15
N GLN A 117 9.97 10.23 24.19
CA GLN A 117 10.88 11.23 23.65
C GLN A 117 12.26 11.20 24.33
N ARG A 118 12.29 11.03 25.65
CA ARG A 118 13.55 10.87 26.39
C ARG A 118 14.27 9.56 26.01
N ALA A 119 13.52 8.46 25.83
CA ALA A 119 14.08 7.20 25.36
C ALA A 119 14.65 7.33 23.93
N VAL A 120 13.94 8.00 23.01
CA VAL A 120 14.41 8.31 21.65
C VAL A 120 15.69 9.13 21.67
N THR A 121 15.75 10.15 22.53
CA THR A 121 16.94 11.01 22.66
C THR A 121 18.16 10.21 23.14
N PHE A 122 17.99 9.28 24.08
CA PHE A 122 19.07 8.43 24.56
C PHE A 122 19.43 7.31 23.56
N ALA A 123 18.44 6.74 22.86
CA ALA A 123 18.66 5.75 21.81
C ALA A 123 19.46 6.33 20.65
N ALA A 124 19.20 7.60 20.29
CA ALA A 124 19.92 8.31 19.24
C ALA A 124 21.43 8.44 19.51
N THR A 125 21.85 8.51 20.78
CA THR A 125 23.27 8.61 21.16
C THR A 125 23.90 7.25 21.43
N SER A 126 23.15 6.32 22.01
CA SER A 126 23.65 5.00 22.40
C SER A 126 23.59 3.93 21.30
N GLY A 127 22.73 4.12 20.30
CA GLY A 127 22.44 3.12 19.26
C GLY A 127 21.62 1.92 19.76
N LEU A 128 21.18 1.92 21.02
CA LEU A 128 20.40 0.83 21.60
C LEU A 128 18.91 0.92 21.19
N PRO A 129 18.24 -0.21 20.88
CA PRO A 129 16.82 -0.23 20.58
C PRO A 129 15.97 0.09 21.83
N ILE A 130 14.81 0.69 21.63
CA ILE A 130 13.81 0.96 22.66
C ILE A 130 12.82 -0.20 22.70
N ALA A 131 12.70 -0.82 23.87
CA ALA A 131 11.73 -1.86 24.16
C ALA A 131 10.53 -1.28 24.94
N LEU A 132 9.34 -1.66 24.50
CA LEU A 132 8.08 -1.35 25.15
C LEU A 132 7.56 -2.63 25.82
N ALA A 133 7.19 -2.57 27.10
CA ALA A 133 6.45 -3.67 27.73
C ALA A 133 5.07 -3.90 27.07
N ALA A 134 4.50 -5.09 27.27
CA ALA A 134 3.14 -5.42 26.86
C ALA A 134 2.13 -4.68 27.75
N ARG A 135 1.72 -3.48 27.31
CA ARG A 135 0.70 -2.64 27.94
C ARG A 135 0.21 -1.56 26.99
N GLN A 136 -0.74 -0.77 27.48
CA GLN A 136 -1.32 0.37 26.78
C GLN A 136 -0.62 1.67 27.19
N TYR A 137 -0.16 2.43 26.19
CA TYR A 137 0.55 3.70 26.31
C TYR A 137 -0.30 4.79 25.70
N THR A 138 -0.91 5.63 26.53
CA THR A 138 -1.62 6.80 26.02
C THR A 138 -0.61 7.85 25.55
N LEU A 139 -0.75 8.32 24.31
CA LEU A 139 0.00 9.45 23.77
C LEU A 139 -0.95 10.64 23.64
N ALA A 140 -0.67 11.69 24.40
CA ALA A 140 -1.39 12.97 24.35
C ALA A 140 -0.57 14.09 23.70
N SER A 141 0.69 13.83 23.37
CA SER A 141 1.58 14.71 22.62
C SER A 141 2.45 13.93 21.62
N ALA A 142 3.17 14.65 20.76
CA ALA A 142 3.96 14.07 19.67
C ALA A 142 5.34 13.57 20.14
N VAL A 143 5.86 12.55 19.46
CA VAL A 143 7.24 12.08 19.58
C VAL A 143 7.98 12.40 18.28
N SER A 144 9.06 13.17 18.40
CA SER A 144 9.94 13.58 17.30
C SER A 144 11.17 12.67 17.21
N ILE A 145 11.39 12.11 16.03
CA ILE A 145 12.48 11.17 15.73
C ILE A 145 13.31 11.77 14.60
N THR A 146 14.44 12.37 14.96
CA THR A 146 15.37 13.02 14.02
C THR A 146 16.63 12.21 13.77
N THR A 147 16.82 11.09 14.47
CA THR A 147 17.94 10.17 14.33
C THR A 147 17.40 8.74 14.31
N ALA A 148 18.08 7.85 13.58
CA ALA A 148 17.66 6.47 13.42
C ALA A 148 17.59 5.76 14.78
N VAL A 149 16.41 5.27 15.13
CA VAL A 149 16.15 4.49 16.34
C VAL A 149 15.26 3.30 15.98
N THR A 150 15.33 2.25 16.81
CA THR A 150 14.37 1.14 16.75
C THR A 150 13.41 1.25 17.92
N ILE A 151 12.11 1.26 17.66
CA ILE A 151 11.04 1.16 18.68
C ILE A 151 10.35 -0.18 18.51
N ARG A 152 10.41 -1.01 19.55
CA ARG A 152 9.95 -2.40 19.52
C ARG A 152 8.98 -2.70 20.65
N GLY A 153 7.79 -3.19 20.30
CA GLY A 153 6.82 -3.73 21.25
C GLY A 153 6.99 -5.23 21.51
N ARG A 154 6.02 -5.80 22.24
CA ARG A 154 5.94 -7.23 22.59
C ARG A 154 4.80 -7.93 21.84
N GLY A 155 4.53 -7.50 20.62
CA GLY A 155 3.41 -7.98 19.80
C GLY A 155 2.08 -7.40 20.25
N PHE A 156 0.99 -7.86 19.64
CA PHE A 156 -0.37 -7.45 19.91
C PHE A 156 -1.34 -8.57 19.50
N GLN A 157 -2.52 -8.55 20.10
CA GLN A 157 -3.67 -9.28 19.57
C GLN A 157 -4.43 -8.37 18.59
N CYS A 158 -4.75 -8.85 17.38
CA CYS A 158 -5.60 -8.11 16.45
C CYS A 158 -7.05 -8.11 16.94
N SER A 159 -7.42 -7.10 17.73
CA SER A 159 -8.76 -6.94 18.31
C SER A 159 -9.36 -5.57 17.96
N PRO A 160 -10.70 -5.42 17.98
CA PRO A 160 -11.38 -4.16 17.64
C PRO A 160 -11.15 -3.04 18.68
N SER A 161 -10.51 -3.34 19.80
CA SER A 161 -10.16 -2.40 20.85
C SER A 161 -8.82 -2.80 21.49
N PRO A 162 -8.13 -1.88 22.19
CA PRO A 162 -6.88 -2.20 22.88
C PRO A 162 -7.02 -3.40 23.81
N SER A 163 -6.13 -4.39 23.67
CA SER A 163 -6.18 -5.64 24.42
C SER A 163 -4.79 -6.08 24.88
N THR A 164 -4.44 -7.36 24.70
CA THR A 164 -3.14 -7.92 25.06
C THR A 164 -2.03 -7.42 24.12
N GLY A 165 -0.81 -7.35 24.66
CA GLY A 165 0.37 -6.86 23.95
C GLY A 165 0.64 -5.37 24.14
N THR A 166 1.42 -4.79 23.23
CA THR A 166 1.83 -3.37 23.25
C THR A 166 0.91 -2.54 22.37
N TRP A 167 0.26 -1.54 22.97
CA TRP A 167 -0.68 -0.65 22.30
C TRP A 167 -0.36 0.81 22.57
N PHE A 168 -0.36 1.65 21.54
CA PHE A 168 -0.44 3.10 21.68
C PHE A 168 -1.87 3.58 21.52
N ILE A 169 -2.37 4.36 22.48
CA ILE A 169 -3.70 4.97 22.44
C ILE A 169 -3.53 6.46 22.20
N ILE A 170 -3.99 6.95 21.05
CA ILE A 170 -3.85 8.36 20.68
C ILE A 170 -5.05 9.13 21.23
N SER A 171 -4.80 10.07 22.14
CA SER A 171 -5.87 10.78 22.85
C SER A 171 -6.17 12.19 22.31
N GLY A 172 -5.44 12.67 21.29
CA GLY A 172 -5.66 14.00 20.70
C GLY A 172 -5.64 14.01 19.17
N THR A 173 -6.30 15.00 18.59
CA THR A 173 -6.60 15.11 17.15
C THR A 173 -5.77 16.19 16.43
N THR A 174 -4.78 16.78 17.09
CA THR A 174 -4.06 17.97 16.60
C THR A 174 -2.57 17.76 16.40
N PHE A 175 -2.07 16.52 16.54
CA PHE A 175 -0.66 16.20 16.39
C PHE A 175 -0.44 14.87 15.68
N ASN A 176 0.71 14.71 15.02
CA ASN A 176 1.19 13.42 14.54
C ASN A 176 1.89 12.69 15.70
N PRO A 177 1.41 11.52 16.16
CA PRO A 177 2.02 10.75 17.25
C PRO A 177 3.51 10.48 17.04
N PHE A 178 3.90 10.08 15.82
CA PHE A 178 5.29 9.85 15.45
C PHE A 178 5.66 10.75 14.26
N SER A 179 6.54 11.72 14.51
CA SER A 179 7.10 12.58 13.48
C SER A 179 8.54 12.16 13.21
N VAL A 180 8.80 11.56 12.05
CA VAL A 180 10.13 11.10 11.64
C VAL A 180 10.65 12.05 10.57
N SER A 181 11.77 12.70 10.84
CA SER A 181 12.34 13.68 9.92
C SER A 181 13.86 13.70 9.98
N SER A 182 14.50 14.43 9.06
CA SER A 182 15.96 14.48 8.88
C SER A 182 16.55 13.26 8.18
N VAL A 183 17.62 13.52 7.42
CA VAL A 183 18.44 12.49 6.77
C VAL A 183 19.06 11.52 7.77
N THR A 184 19.30 11.94 9.01
CA THR A 184 19.85 11.13 10.09
C THR A 184 18.84 10.14 10.68
N ALA A 185 17.54 10.31 10.41
CA ALA A 185 16.51 9.35 10.80
C ALA A 185 16.35 8.17 9.83
N ARG A 186 17.06 8.17 8.68
CA ARG A 186 17.08 7.01 7.77
C ARG A 186 17.55 5.76 8.52
N GLY A 187 16.84 4.66 8.36
CA GLY A 187 17.06 3.41 9.09
C GLY A 187 16.23 3.30 10.38
N ALA A 188 15.33 4.25 10.67
CA ALA A 188 14.39 4.09 11.78
C ALA A 188 13.47 2.86 11.56
N ILE A 189 13.19 2.14 12.65
CA ILE A 189 12.39 0.92 12.63
C ILE A 189 11.29 1.01 13.69
N PHE A 190 10.06 0.77 13.28
CA PHE A 190 8.90 0.57 14.15
C PHE A 190 8.42 -0.86 14.03
N ARG A 191 8.29 -1.56 15.16
CA ARG A 191 7.88 -2.97 15.12
C ARG A 191 7.14 -3.51 16.33
N ASP A 192 6.32 -4.51 16.08
CA ASP A 192 5.70 -5.38 17.09
C ASP A 192 4.75 -4.66 18.07
N PHE A 193 3.99 -3.67 17.61
CA PHE A 193 2.98 -2.97 18.43
C PHE A 193 1.75 -2.52 17.62
N ALA A 194 0.67 -2.23 18.33
CA ALA A 194 -0.58 -1.72 17.78
C ALA A 194 -0.79 -0.23 18.10
N VAL A 195 -1.61 0.45 17.30
CA VAL A 195 -2.06 1.83 17.51
C VAL A 195 -3.59 1.86 17.44
N TYR A 196 -4.19 2.63 18.34
CA TYR A 196 -5.62 2.83 18.43
C TYR A 196 -5.98 4.31 18.57
N GLN A 197 -7.01 4.75 17.84
CA GLN A 197 -7.67 6.05 18.00
C GLN A 197 -9.12 5.84 18.44
N THR A 198 -9.67 6.80 19.17
CA THR A 198 -11.09 6.78 19.53
C THR A 198 -11.91 7.44 18.42
N GLN A 199 -12.90 6.71 17.91
CA GLN A 199 -13.82 7.15 16.85
C GLN A 199 -15.26 7.12 17.34
N PRO A 200 -16.20 7.84 16.68
CA PRO A 200 -17.62 7.73 16.98
C PRO A 200 -18.10 6.28 16.85
N GLY A 201 -19.05 5.88 17.69
CA GLY A 201 -19.57 4.51 17.69
C GLY A 201 -20.09 4.08 16.31
N SER A 202 -19.77 2.86 15.88
CA SER A 202 -20.00 2.40 14.50
C SER A 202 -21.48 2.24 14.11
N GLY A 203 -22.43 2.34 15.04
CA GLY A 203 -23.87 2.18 14.81
C GLY A 203 -24.63 3.49 14.55
N THR A 204 -23.96 4.63 14.43
CA THR A 204 -24.64 5.92 14.26
C THR A 204 -25.11 6.15 12.82
N THR A 205 -26.30 6.73 12.63
CA THR A 205 -26.76 7.23 11.33
C THR A 205 -25.85 8.37 10.84
N ASN A 206 -25.56 8.42 9.53
CA ASN A 206 -24.64 9.40 8.93
C ASN A 206 -23.26 9.41 9.59
N TRP A 207 -22.74 8.22 9.92
CA TRP A 207 -21.44 8.08 10.55
C TRP A 207 -20.34 8.73 9.69
N ALA A 208 -19.46 9.46 10.35
CA ALA A 208 -18.20 9.95 9.81
C ALA A 208 -17.14 9.85 10.91
N PRO A 209 -15.88 9.55 10.58
CA PRO A 209 -14.83 9.47 11.57
C PRO A 209 -14.46 10.85 12.13
N THR A 210 -14.01 10.87 13.37
CA THR A 210 -13.19 11.95 13.90
C THR A 210 -11.87 11.99 13.13
N VAL A 211 -11.53 13.19 12.64
CA VAL A 211 -10.30 13.44 11.89
C VAL A 211 -9.10 13.45 12.85
N TYR A 212 -8.10 12.64 12.53
CA TYR A 212 -6.78 12.66 13.17
C TYR A 212 -5.70 12.86 12.11
N PRO A 213 -4.56 13.50 12.41
CA PRO A 213 -3.41 13.46 11.55
C PRO A 213 -2.88 12.03 11.38
N PHE A 214 -2.01 11.83 10.39
CA PHE A 214 -1.28 10.56 10.22
C PHE A 214 -0.63 10.12 11.53
N VAL A 215 -0.80 8.85 11.91
CA VAL A 215 -0.12 8.24 13.06
C VAL A 215 1.40 8.37 12.90
N PHE A 216 1.88 8.02 11.72
CA PHE A 216 3.29 8.16 11.35
C PHE A 216 3.42 9.19 10.24
N ASN A 217 4.15 10.25 10.50
CA ASN A 217 4.49 11.26 9.51
C ASN A 217 5.99 11.24 9.24
N VAL A 218 6.39 10.55 8.17
CA VAL A 218 7.78 10.41 7.73
C VAL A 218 8.04 11.44 6.64
N THR A 219 8.95 12.38 6.90
CA THR A 219 9.23 13.47 5.97
C THR A 219 10.72 13.70 5.78
N ASN A 220 11.17 13.85 4.54
CA ASN A 220 12.53 14.29 4.19
C ASN A 220 13.66 13.46 4.86
N THR A 221 13.46 12.15 5.03
CA THR A 221 14.52 11.26 5.50
C THR A 221 15.49 10.88 4.37
N LEU A 222 15.02 11.00 3.11
CA LEU A 222 15.78 10.68 1.90
C LEU A 222 16.40 9.28 1.95
N GLY A 223 15.72 8.34 2.62
CA GLY A 223 16.20 6.99 2.85
C GLY A 223 15.15 6.12 3.53
N GLU A 224 15.56 4.90 3.85
CA GLU A 224 14.66 3.85 4.32
C GLU A 224 14.06 4.18 5.70
N VAL A 225 12.77 3.87 5.87
CA VAL A 225 12.11 3.70 7.17
C VAL A 225 11.32 2.39 7.09
N THR A 226 11.41 1.59 8.16
CA THR A 226 10.80 0.26 8.20
C THR A 226 9.65 0.21 9.20
N PHE A 227 8.50 -0.27 8.73
CA PHE A 227 7.36 -0.69 9.53
C PHE A 227 7.26 -2.21 9.43
N ASP A 228 7.38 -2.89 10.57
CA ASP A 228 7.42 -4.35 10.64
C ASP A 228 6.48 -4.89 11.72
N ASN A 229 5.41 -5.58 11.31
CA ASN A 229 4.39 -6.09 12.23
C ASN A 229 3.77 -4.95 13.05
N ILE A 230 3.00 -4.10 12.36
CA ILE A 230 2.29 -2.94 12.94
C ILE A 230 0.80 -3.11 12.72
N PHE A 231 0.00 -2.85 13.75
CA PHE A 231 -1.46 -2.92 13.66
C PHE A 231 -2.11 -1.55 13.87
N LEU A 232 -2.83 -1.07 12.86
CA LEU A 232 -3.52 0.23 12.85
C LEU A 232 -5.02 0.01 13.05
N CYS A 233 -5.47 -0.08 14.30
CA CYS A 233 -6.86 -0.33 14.63
C CYS A 233 -7.63 0.99 14.79
N ASN A 234 -8.71 1.17 14.04
CA ASN A 234 -9.60 2.32 14.18
C ASN A 234 -8.89 3.69 13.96
N VAL A 235 -7.86 3.69 13.12
CA VAL A 235 -7.02 4.87 12.83
C VAL A 235 -7.64 5.64 11.66
N TYR A 236 -7.69 6.98 11.71
CA TYR A 236 -8.16 7.77 10.58
C TYR A 236 -7.15 7.74 9.41
N ASP A 237 -5.99 8.39 9.60
CA ASP A 237 -4.87 8.38 8.66
C ASP A 237 -3.68 7.60 9.26
N GLY A 238 -3.19 6.60 8.54
CA GLY A 238 -2.18 5.65 9.02
C GLY A 238 -0.76 6.16 8.91
N ILE A 239 -0.14 5.97 7.74
CA ILE A 239 1.28 6.28 7.50
C ILE A 239 1.40 7.23 6.31
N ASN A 240 2.04 8.38 6.52
CA ASN A 240 2.52 9.25 5.45
C ASN A 240 4.03 9.12 5.31
N CYS A 241 4.51 8.99 4.07
CA CYS A 241 5.92 9.01 3.73
C CYS A 241 6.15 9.95 2.54
N THR A 242 6.65 11.15 2.82
CA THR A 242 6.97 12.16 1.80
C THR A 242 8.46 12.45 1.77
N GLY A 243 9.08 12.48 0.58
CA GLY A 243 10.51 12.80 0.47
C GLY A 243 11.41 11.75 1.14
N SER A 244 11.02 10.48 1.02
CA SER A 244 11.73 9.33 1.61
C SER A 244 11.64 8.16 0.63
N GLY A 245 12.71 7.36 0.49
CA GLY A 245 12.80 6.27 -0.48
C GLY A 245 13.15 4.95 0.19
N ARG A 246 13.08 3.82 -0.54
CA ARG A 246 13.40 2.48 0.02
C ARG A 246 12.55 2.09 1.23
N LEU A 247 11.33 2.61 1.33
CA LEU A 247 10.42 2.31 2.43
C LEU A 247 10.12 0.81 2.48
N ARG A 248 9.95 0.28 3.69
CA ARG A 248 9.59 -1.13 3.89
C ARG A 248 8.36 -1.23 4.76
N PHE A 249 7.28 -1.75 4.18
CA PHE A 249 6.05 -2.09 4.88
C PHE A 249 5.95 -3.61 4.92
N ARG A 250 6.18 -4.20 6.11
CA ARG A 250 6.13 -5.64 6.35
C ARG A 250 5.07 -5.93 7.39
N ASN A 251 4.04 -6.72 7.05
CA ASN A 251 2.96 -7.09 7.96
C ASN A 251 2.28 -5.88 8.62
N VAL A 252 1.98 -4.85 7.82
CA VAL A 252 1.19 -3.70 8.28
C VAL A 252 -0.29 -4.05 8.12
N THR A 253 -0.98 -4.24 9.23
CA THR A 253 -2.37 -4.69 9.25
C THR A 253 -3.27 -3.65 9.92
N GLY A 254 -4.58 -3.69 9.71
CA GLY A 254 -5.48 -2.75 10.38
C GLY A 254 -6.73 -2.38 9.63
N GLN A 255 -7.44 -1.39 10.17
CA GLN A 255 -8.55 -0.71 9.52
C GLN A 255 -8.31 0.81 9.56
N PRO A 256 -7.38 1.35 8.77
CA PRO A 256 -7.34 2.78 8.49
C PRO A 256 -8.66 3.21 7.85
N LEU A 257 -9.30 4.24 8.40
CA LEU A 257 -10.65 4.65 8.03
C LEU A 257 -10.65 5.61 6.85
N HIS A 258 -9.56 6.33 6.58
CA HIS A 258 -9.44 7.27 5.48
C HIS A 258 -8.24 6.98 4.58
N ARG A 259 -6.99 7.28 4.99
CA ARG A 259 -5.80 6.94 4.19
C ARG A 259 -4.91 5.97 4.95
N GLY A 260 -4.73 4.76 4.42
CA GLY A 260 -3.90 3.74 5.05
C GLY A 260 -2.41 4.05 4.97
N ILE A 261 -1.85 4.01 3.77
CA ILE A 261 -0.45 4.36 3.50
C ILE A 261 -0.41 5.35 2.33
N VAL A 262 0.26 6.48 2.52
CA VAL A 262 0.51 7.47 1.48
C VAL A 262 2.02 7.57 1.23
N VAL A 263 2.43 7.47 -0.03
CA VAL A 263 3.82 7.65 -0.46
C VAL A 263 3.91 8.74 -1.53
N ASP A 264 4.77 9.72 -1.29
CA ASP A 264 5.06 10.81 -2.22
C ASP A 264 6.56 11.17 -2.20
N ALA A 265 7.05 11.71 -3.31
CA ALA A 265 8.47 12.02 -3.54
C ALA A 265 9.42 10.88 -3.10
N ALA A 266 9.08 9.64 -3.46
CA ALA A 266 9.92 8.46 -3.25
C ALA A 266 10.59 8.07 -4.57
N TYR A 267 11.91 8.33 -4.68
CA TYR A 267 12.68 8.12 -5.92
C TYR A 267 13.43 6.78 -5.97
N ASP A 268 13.15 5.89 -5.01
CA ASP A 268 13.71 4.55 -4.93
C ASP A 268 12.59 3.55 -4.57
N ILE A 269 12.80 2.27 -4.91
CA ILE A 269 11.86 1.15 -4.71
C ILE A 269 11.36 1.04 -3.26
N CYS A 270 10.08 1.35 -3.06
CA CYS A 270 9.33 1.05 -1.84
C CYS A 270 8.74 -0.37 -1.91
N ARG A 271 8.80 -1.12 -0.81
CA ARG A 271 8.35 -2.52 -0.76
C ARG A 271 7.17 -2.70 0.17
N PHE A 272 6.14 -3.35 -0.35
CA PHE A 272 4.91 -3.69 0.34
C PHE A 272 4.78 -5.20 0.42
N SER A 273 4.78 -5.73 1.65
CA SER A 273 4.66 -7.16 1.91
C SER A 273 3.78 -7.41 3.12
N GLY A 274 2.76 -8.25 2.96
CA GLY A 274 1.80 -8.56 4.02
C GLY A 274 1.01 -7.34 4.50
N VAL A 275 0.80 -6.33 3.65
CA VAL A 275 -0.11 -5.23 3.99
C VAL A 275 -1.54 -5.75 3.88
N HIS A 276 -2.25 -5.79 5.00
CA HIS A 276 -3.58 -6.39 5.09
C HIS A 276 -4.53 -5.42 5.79
N PHE A 277 -5.33 -4.70 5.01
CA PHE A 277 -6.35 -3.81 5.54
C PHE A 277 -7.73 -4.43 5.41
N TRP A 278 -8.35 -4.70 6.57
CA TRP A 278 -9.62 -5.40 6.72
C TRP A 278 -10.42 -4.80 7.87
N THR A 279 -11.67 -5.24 8.06
CA THR A 279 -12.61 -4.70 9.05
C THR A 279 -12.32 -5.15 10.48
N TYR A 280 -11.10 -4.95 10.94
CA TYR A 280 -10.65 -5.35 12.27
C TYR A 280 -11.35 -4.62 13.41
N TRP A 281 -11.76 -3.35 13.21
CA TRP A 281 -12.52 -2.59 14.20
C TRP A 281 -14.01 -2.88 14.08
N THR A 282 -14.57 -2.77 12.88
CA THR A 282 -16.00 -2.97 12.65
C THR A 282 -16.32 -3.23 11.18
N SER A 283 -17.34 -4.07 10.95
CA SER A 283 -17.97 -4.29 9.65
C SER A 283 -19.33 -3.57 9.54
N ALA A 284 -19.61 -2.58 10.39
CA ALA A 284 -20.86 -1.84 10.34
C ALA A 284 -21.05 -1.15 8.98
N ALA A 285 -22.24 -1.31 8.39
CA ALA A 285 -22.53 -0.81 7.05
C ALA A 285 -22.30 0.70 6.90
N SER A 286 -22.67 1.51 7.90
CA SER A 286 -22.45 2.97 7.86
C SER A 286 -20.97 3.37 7.80
N VAL A 287 -20.09 2.63 8.49
CA VAL A 287 -18.64 2.86 8.47
C VAL A 287 -18.08 2.51 7.10
N LEU A 288 -18.45 1.34 6.58
CA LEU A 288 -17.94 0.87 5.30
C LEU A 288 -18.49 1.66 4.11
N SER A 289 -19.75 2.08 4.14
CA SER A 289 -20.27 3.03 3.14
C SER A 289 -19.48 4.34 3.13
N TRP A 290 -19.08 4.84 4.31
CA TRP A 290 -18.24 6.02 4.39
C TRP A 290 -16.85 5.76 3.79
N MET A 291 -16.22 4.64 4.14
CA MET A 291 -14.90 4.25 3.60
C MET A 291 -14.94 4.06 2.08
N GLN A 292 -15.94 3.37 1.54
CA GLN A 292 -16.14 3.18 0.11
C GLN A 292 -16.39 4.48 -0.66
N ALA A 293 -16.84 5.53 0.03
CA ALA A 293 -17.04 6.85 -0.55
C ALA A 293 -15.82 7.80 -0.41
N ASN A 294 -14.91 7.55 0.55
CA ASN A 294 -13.91 8.56 0.95
C ASN A 294 -12.48 8.02 1.17
N ALA A 295 -12.26 6.70 1.22
CA ALA A 295 -11.02 6.12 1.76
C ALA A 295 -10.17 5.39 0.72
N SER A 296 -8.85 5.49 0.85
CA SER A 296 -7.87 4.70 0.09
C SER A 296 -7.02 3.84 1.02
N ALA A 297 -6.82 2.57 0.65
CA ALA A 297 -5.94 1.69 1.43
C ALA A 297 -4.47 2.08 1.23
N VAL A 298 -4.04 2.18 -0.03
CA VAL A 298 -2.71 2.70 -0.38
C VAL A 298 -2.87 3.78 -1.45
N GLU A 299 -2.27 4.94 -1.22
CA GLU A 299 -2.16 6.04 -2.18
C GLU A 299 -0.70 6.26 -2.56
N LEU A 300 -0.41 6.20 -3.85
CA LEU A 300 0.90 6.50 -4.42
C LEU A 300 0.79 7.73 -5.31
N GLN A 301 1.57 8.74 -4.97
CA GLN A 301 1.76 9.95 -5.76
C GLN A 301 3.08 9.81 -6.53
N ARG A 302 4.06 10.69 -6.32
CA ARG A 302 5.38 10.53 -6.93
C ARG A 302 6.14 9.38 -6.26
N CYS A 303 6.16 8.21 -6.91
CA CYS A 303 6.82 7.01 -6.40
C CYS A 303 7.48 6.20 -7.53
N ASP A 304 8.78 5.92 -7.45
CA ASP A 304 9.52 5.12 -8.44
C ASP A 304 9.65 3.66 -8.01
N GLY A 305 9.17 2.76 -8.86
CA GLY A 305 9.30 1.32 -8.68
C GLY A 305 8.66 0.75 -7.41
N PRO A 306 7.46 1.17 -6.96
CA PRO A 306 6.80 0.53 -5.83
C PRO A 306 6.52 -0.95 -6.15
N ASP A 307 6.85 -1.84 -5.20
CA ASP A 307 6.80 -3.31 -5.34
C ASP A 307 5.79 -3.92 -4.34
N PHE A 308 4.75 -4.55 -4.88
CA PHE A 308 3.67 -5.25 -4.16
C PHE A 308 3.75 -6.78 -4.24
N SER A 309 4.94 -7.36 -4.45
CA SER A 309 5.13 -8.82 -4.58
C SER A 309 4.84 -9.64 -3.31
N GLY A 310 4.60 -9.00 -2.16
CA GLY A 310 4.53 -9.68 -0.86
C GLY A 310 3.14 -10.00 -0.32
N GLY A 311 2.11 -10.07 -1.16
CA GLY A 311 0.75 -10.51 -0.77
C GLY A 311 -0.06 -9.44 -0.02
N CYS A 312 -0.47 -8.39 -0.73
CA CYS A 312 -1.31 -7.32 -0.20
C CYS A 312 -2.81 -7.59 -0.39
N PHE A 313 -3.62 -7.23 0.61
CA PHE A 313 -5.08 -7.38 0.60
C PHE A 313 -5.77 -6.16 1.20
N PHE A 314 -6.78 -5.63 0.50
CA PHE A 314 -7.52 -4.44 0.92
C PHE A 314 -9.03 -4.68 0.84
N PHE A 315 -9.75 -4.37 1.92
CA PHE A 315 -11.20 -4.57 2.00
C PHE A 315 -11.97 -3.29 2.30
N GLY A 316 -13.02 -3.00 1.53
CA GLY A 316 -14.02 -1.99 1.91
C GLY A 316 -13.60 -0.53 1.69
N TYR A 317 -12.68 -0.28 0.75
CA TYR A 317 -12.19 1.07 0.43
C TYR A 317 -12.84 1.64 -0.84
N GLN A 318 -12.79 2.96 -1.01
CA GLN A 318 -13.09 3.56 -2.32
C GLN A 318 -12.06 3.07 -3.33
N ALA A 319 -10.78 3.18 -3.00
CA ALA A 319 -9.69 2.65 -3.81
C ALA A 319 -8.84 1.69 -2.95
N GLY A 320 -8.66 0.45 -3.41
CA GLY A 320 -7.65 -0.43 -2.83
C GLY A 320 -6.25 0.14 -3.06
N LEU A 321 -5.93 0.42 -4.33
CA LEU A 321 -4.74 1.14 -4.74
C LEU A 321 -5.13 2.40 -5.51
N LEU A 322 -4.76 3.57 -4.99
CA LEU A 322 -4.92 4.87 -5.65
C LEU A 322 -3.58 5.33 -6.22
N LEU A 323 -3.51 5.54 -7.54
CA LEU A 323 -2.37 6.12 -8.24
C LEU A 323 -2.73 7.56 -8.64
N SER A 324 -2.31 8.51 -7.80
CA SER A 324 -2.64 9.92 -7.91
C SER A 324 -1.42 10.76 -8.29
N SER A 325 -1.58 12.09 -8.28
CA SER A 325 -0.51 13.04 -8.56
C SER A 325 -0.30 14.00 -7.39
N SER A 326 0.95 14.43 -7.19
CA SER A 326 1.30 15.57 -6.35
C SER A 326 2.07 16.60 -7.17
N SER A 327 2.50 17.70 -6.54
CA SER A 327 3.44 18.65 -7.16
C SER A 327 4.80 18.01 -7.48
N ASN A 328 5.10 16.85 -6.90
CA ASN A 328 6.35 16.11 -7.14
C ASN A 328 6.23 15.18 -8.37
N GLY A 329 5.01 14.93 -8.87
CA GLY A 329 4.71 14.11 -10.05
C GLY A 329 3.81 12.91 -9.72
N VAL A 330 4.03 11.80 -10.44
CA VAL A 330 3.17 10.59 -10.41
C VAL A 330 3.98 9.31 -10.21
N THR A 331 3.29 8.19 -10.07
CA THR A 331 3.92 6.87 -9.91
C THR A 331 4.51 6.39 -11.23
N ASN A 332 5.74 5.89 -11.19
CA ASN A 332 6.41 5.24 -12.31
C ASN A 332 6.78 3.80 -11.95
N ASP A 333 6.58 2.90 -12.90
CA ASP A 333 7.08 1.53 -12.93
C ASP A 333 6.64 0.69 -11.72
N LEU A 334 5.38 0.85 -11.30
CA LEU A 334 4.80 -0.01 -10.27
C LEU A 334 4.86 -1.47 -10.69
N THR A 335 5.19 -2.37 -9.75
CA THR A 335 5.19 -3.82 -9.97
C THR A 335 4.49 -4.56 -8.83
N GLY A 336 3.90 -5.73 -9.12
CA GLY A 336 3.41 -6.66 -8.09
C GLY A 336 1.98 -7.14 -8.28
N ASP A 337 1.39 -7.64 -7.20
CA ASP A 337 0.04 -8.24 -7.19
C ASP A 337 -0.91 -7.42 -6.32
N ILE A 338 -2.17 -7.30 -6.76
CA ILE A 338 -3.23 -6.58 -6.06
C ILE A 338 -4.42 -7.50 -5.82
N VAL A 339 -4.87 -7.55 -4.57
CA VAL A 339 -6.11 -8.25 -4.18
C VAL A 339 -6.98 -7.28 -3.41
N THR A 340 -8.19 -7.04 -3.91
CA THR A 340 -9.16 -6.17 -3.27
C THR A 340 -10.50 -6.87 -3.15
N ASP A 341 -11.17 -6.62 -2.04
CA ASP A 341 -12.49 -7.17 -1.76
C ASP A 341 -13.44 -6.06 -1.28
N CYS A 342 -14.67 -6.05 -1.78
CA CYS A 342 -15.67 -5.03 -1.47
C CYS A 342 -15.16 -3.59 -1.67
N CYS A 343 -14.26 -3.36 -2.62
CA CYS A 343 -13.75 -2.02 -2.93
C CYS A 343 -14.57 -1.43 -4.07
N LEU A 344 -14.79 -0.11 -4.03
CA LEU A 344 -15.45 0.57 -5.16
C LEU A 344 -14.56 0.50 -6.41
N TYR A 345 -13.26 0.73 -6.23
CA TYR A 345 -12.23 0.61 -7.23
C TYR A 345 -11.10 -0.28 -6.70
N GLY A 346 -10.75 -1.34 -7.44
CA GLY A 346 -9.59 -2.16 -7.08
C GLY A 346 -8.30 -1.37 -7.24
N VAL A 347 -8.09 -0.86 -8.45
CA VAL A 347 -7.06 0.13 -8.79
C VAL A 347 -7.74 1.36 -9.38
N HIS A 348 -7.40 2.54 -8.86
CA HIS A 348 -7.91 3.83 -9.33
C HIS A 348 -6.74 4.71 -9.74
N VAL A 349 -6.69 5.11 -11.02
CA VAL A 349 -5.62 5.92 -11.58
C VAL A 349 -6.15 7.30 -11.92
N THR A 350 -5.76 8.31 -11.14
CA THR A 350 -6.15 9.72 -11.35
C THR A 350 -4.99 10.58 -11.84
N GLY A 351 -3.75 10.17 -11.59
CA GLY A 351 -2.55 10.87 -12.05
C GLY A 351 -2.32 10.70 -13.56
N ASN A 352 -1.99 11.79 -14.26
CA ASN A 352 -1.60 11.74 -15.68
C ASN A 352 -0.17 11.21 -15.85
N GLY A 353 0.05 10.30 -16.79
CA GLY A 353 1.36 9.76 -17.11
C GLY A 353 1.84 8.64 -16.19
N VAL A 354 0.95 8.02 -15.40
CA VAL A 354 1.31 6.88 -14.54
C VAL A 354 1.73 5.67 -15.40
N THR A 355 2.77 4.95 -14.95
CA THR A 355 3.14 3.65 -15.52
C THR A 355 3.06 2.54 -14.47
N PHE A 356 2.53 1.37 -14.85
CA PHE A 356 2.41 0.22 -13.96
C PHE A 356 2.45 -1.12 -14.69
N GLN A 357 2.90 -2.15 -13.98
CA GLN A 357 2.85 -3.55 -14.37
C GLN A 357 2.32 -4.40 -13.21
N ILE A 358 1.06 -4.80 -13.28
CA ILE A 358 0.43 -5.66 -12.28
C ILE A 358 0.50 -7.10 -12.78
N GLY A 359 1.15 -8.00 -12.02
CA GLY A 359 1.20 -9.42 -12.34
C GLY A 359 -0.20 -10.04 -12.28
N ARG A 360 -0.85 -9.91 -11.13
CA ARG A 360 -2.22 -10.37 -10.90
C ARG A 360 -3.05 -9.31 -10.18
N ALA A 361 -4.22 -9.02 -10.73
CA ALA A 361 -5.26 -8.21 -10.11
C ALA A 361 -6.49 -9.10 -9.86
N TYR A 362 -6.84 -9.30 -8.59
CA TYR A 362 -8.12 -9.90 -8.19
C TYR A 362 -8.95 -8.84 -7.46
N CYS A 363 -10.03 -8.38 -8.09
CA CYS A 363 -10.82 -7.28 -7.57
C CYS A 363 -12.29 -7.67 -7.50
N THR A 364 -12.86 -7.60 -6.30
CA THR A 364 -14.31 -7.76 -6.10
C THR A 364 -14.98 -6.41 -5.84
N GLY A 365 -16.15 -6.21 -6.44
CA GLY A 365 -16.99 -5.03 -6.29
C GLY A 365 -18.23 -5.31 -5.43
N GLU A 366 -18.15 -6.30 -4.54
CA GLU A 366 -19.25 -6.74 -3.68
C GLU A 366 -19.53 -5.68 -2.59
N ALA A 367 -20.78 -5.61 -2.15
CA ALA A 367 -21.19 -4.93 -0.94
C ALA A 367 -21.19 -5.95 0.22
N ILE A 368 -21.23 -5.45 1.46
CA ILE A 368 -21.15 -6.29 2.68
C ILE A 368 -22.31 -7.26 2.79
N ASP A 369 -23.47 -6.89 2.28
CA ASP A 369 -24.67 -7.72 2.25
C ASP A 369 -24.68 -8.68 1.06
N SER A 370 -23.52 -8.91 0.43
CA SER A 370 -23.33 -9.75 -0.77
C SER A 370 -24.12 -9.29 -2.00
N THR A 371 -24.62 -8.05 -2.00
CA THR A 371 -25.07 -7.37 -3.22
C THR A 371 -23.87 -6.78 -3.96
N THR A 372 -24.08 -6.18 -5.13
CA THR A 372 -22.99 -5.51 -5.86
C THR A 372 -22.99 -4.00 -5.62
N LEU A 373 -21.82 -3.40 -5.40
CA LEU A 373 -21.65 -1.94 -5.42
C LEU A 373 -21.98 -1.42 -6.82
N ALA A 374 -23.08 -0.68 -6.96
CA ALA A 374 -23.66 -0.35 -8.26
C ALA A 374 -22.73 0.41 -9.23
N THR A 375 -21.69 1.08 -8.72
CA THR A 375 -20.72 1.84 -9.51
C THR A 375 -19.30 1.30 -9.43
N SER A 376 -19.10 0.08 -8.93
CA SER A 376 -17.75 -0.48 -8.82
C SER A 376 -17.13 -0.83 -10.17
N VAL A 377 -15.82 -0.65 -10.25
CA VAL A 377 -14.96 -0.97 -11.40
C VAL A 377 -13.68 -1.60 -10.86
N ALA A 378 -13.24 -2.73 -11.42
CA ALA A 378 -12.00 -3.35 -10.93
C ALA A 378 -10.77 -2.45 -11.18
N ILE A 379 -10.60 -1.93 -12.41
CA ILE A 379 -9.55 -0.99 -12.78
C ILE A 379 -10.18 0.28 -13.38
N LEU A 380 -10.14 1.40 -12.64
CA LEU A 380 -10.62 2.70 -13.11
C LEU A 380 -9.44 3.60 -13.48
N ILE A 381 -9.44 4.13 -14.70
CA ILE A 381 -8.43 5.04 -15.24
C ILE A 381 -9.11 6.35 -15.65
N GLU A 382 -8.83 7.41 -14.89
CA GLU A 382 -9.25 8.79 -15.17
C GLU A 382 -8.07 9.69 -15.56
N GLY A 383 -6.85 9.26 -15.24
CA GLY A 383 -5.61 9.88 -15.70
C GLY A 383 -5.38 9.67 -17.20
N GLN A 384 -4.68 10.60 -17.82
CA GLN A 384 -4.34 10.61 -19.25
C GLN A 384 -2.95 10.06 -19.51
N ASN A 385 -2.70 9.57 -20.73
CA ASN A 385 -1.38 9.07 -21.17
C ASN A 385 -0.80 7.99 -20.24
N ILE A 386 -1.65 7.05 -19.82
CA ILE A 386 -1.26 5.95 -18.94
C ILE A 386 -0.62 4.84 -19.75
N VAL A 387 0.41 4.19 -19.21
CA VAL A 387 0.95 2.95 -19.77
C VAL A 387 0.85 1.86 -18.71
N GLY A 388 -0.17 1.00 -18.85
CA GLY A 388 -0.48 -0.06 -17.91
C GLY A 388 -0.30 -1.44 -18.53
N GLN A 389 0.29 -2.36 -17.78
CA GLN A 389 0.33 -3.79 -18.10
C GLN A 389 -0.32 -4.60 -16.98
N ILE A 390 -1.14 -5.57 -17.34
CA ILE A 390 -1.80 -6.49 -16.40
C ILE A 390 -1.62 -7.92 -16.91
N GLY A 391 -1.01 -8.80 -16.14
CA GLY A 391 -0.91 -10.22 -16.51
C GLY A 391 -2.28 -10.89 -16.43
N HIS A 392 -2.81 -11.03 -15.22
CA HIS A 392 -4.09 -11.70 -14.97
C HIS A 392 -5.05 -10.78 -14.23
N LEU A 393 -6.12 -10.35 -14.91
CA LEU A 393 -7.22 -9.64 -14.28
C LEU A 393 -8.39 -10.60 -14.02
N LYS A 394 -8.79 -10.73 -12.75
CA LYS A 394 -10.11 -11.24 -12.38
C LYS A 394 -10.91 -10.11 -11.75
N ALA A 395 -11.94 -9.68 -12.47
CA ALA A 395 -12.95 -8.75 -11.99
C ALA A 395 -14.19 -9.57 -11.60
N TYR A 396 -14.56 -9.55 -10.33
CA TYR A 396 -15.69 -10.28 -9.80
C TYR A 396 -16.75 -9.34 -9.22
N GLN A 397 -18.03 -9.59 -9.52
CA GLN A 397 -19.17 -8.79 -9.03
C GLN A 397 -18.95 -7.28 -9.15
N GLN A 398 -18.66 -6.81 -10.36
CA GLN A 398 -18.51 -5.39 -10.62
C GLN A 398 -19.84 -4.78 -11.01
N GLY A 399 -20.18 -3.64 -10.42
CA GLY A 399 -21.41 -2.91 -10.75
C GLY A 399 -21.40 -2.44 -12.19
N LEU A 400 -20.23 -2.03 -12.68
CA LEU A 400 -20.03 -1.56 -14.05
C LEU A 400 -19.07 -2.49 -14.79
N SER A 401 -17.87 -2.01 -15.07
CA SER A 401 -16.91 -2.63 -15.96
C SER A 401 -15.80 -3.34 -15.18
N ALA A 402 -15.13 -4.28 -15.84
CA ALA A 402 -13.85 -4.78 -15.34
C ALA A 402 -12.77 -3.70 -15.46
N ILE A 403 -12.78 -2.96 -16.57
CA ILE A 403 -11.86 -1.84 -16.81
C ILE A 403 -12.65 -0.66 -17.34
N SER A 404 -12.38 0.54 -16.85
CA SER A 404 -12.98 1.76 -17.38
C SER A 404 -11.92 2.84 -17.55
N LEU A 405 -11.73 3.29 -18.78
CA LEU A 405 -10.95 4.47 -19.15
C LEU A 405 -11.93 5.61 -19.42
N THR A 406 -12.01 6.58 -18.50
CA THR A 406 -13.01 7.67 -18.56
C THR A 406 -12.44 8.99 -19.07
N ASN A 407 -11.12 9.08 -19.24
CA ASN A 407 -10.46 10.30 -19.67
C ASN A 407 -10.71 10.60 -21.15
N THR A 408 -10.91 11.87 -21.48
CA THR A 408 -11.27 12.31 -22.85
C THR A 408 -10.19 13.16 -23.54
N GLY A 409 -9.07 13.42 -22.84
CA GLY A 409 -7.99 14.30 -23.30
C GLY A 409 -6.97 13.59 -24.20
N VAL A 410 -6.10 12.76 -23.62
CA VAL A 410 -5.10 11.97 -24.34
C VAL A 410 -5.28 10.49 -24.01
N GLY A 411 -5.31 9.64 -25.04
CA GLY A 411 -5.45 8.19 -24.90
C GLY A 411 -4.38 7.55 -24.04
N SER A 412 -4.71 6.36 -23.54
CA SER A 412 -3.88 5.53 -22.67
C SER A 412 -3.64 4.18 -23.31
N ILE A 413 -2.50 3.56 -23.02
CA ILE A 413 -2.11 2.23 -23.47
C ILE A 413 -2.29 1.26 -22.31
N VAL A 414 -3.17 0.26 -22.49
CA VAL A 414 -3.42 -0.80 -21.50
C VAL A 414 -3.24 -2.15 -22.16
N MET A 415 -2.29 -2.93 -21.69
CA MET A 415 -1.99 -4.28 -22.18
C MET A 415 -2.40 -5.30 -21.12
N ILE A 416 -3.19 -6.29 -21.51
CA ILE A 416 -3.75 -7.29 -20.61
C ILE A 416 -3.49 -8.66 -21.23
N ASP A 417 -2.81 -9.55 -20.50
CA ASP A 417 -2.60 -10.90 -20.99
C ASP A 417 -3.91 -11.70 -20.94
N SER A 418 -4.58 -11.76 -19.78
CA SER A 418 -5.87 -12.43 -19.62
C SER A 418 -6.84 -11.68 -18.71
N ILE A 419 -8.13 -11.79 -19.04
CA ILE A 419 -9.22 -11.19 -18.28
C ILE A 419 -10.37 -12.19 -18.07
N VAL A 420 -10.74 -12.35 -16.80
CA VAL A 420 -11.96 -13.02 -16.35
C VAL A 420 -12.87 -11.95 -15.78
N ALA A 421 -13.96 -11.67 -16.49
CA ALA A 421 -15.01 -10.76 -16.07
C ALA A 421 -16.20 -11.60 -15.60
N ASP A 422 -16.30 -11.79 -14.29
CA ASP A 422 -17.22 -12.70 -13.65
C ASP A 422 -18.27 -11.89 -12.88
N HIS A 423 -19.53 -11.96 -13.31
CA HIS A 423 -20.59 -11.10 -12.81
C HIS A 423 -20.23 -9.61 -12.91
N CYS A 424 -19.79 -9.12 -14.07
CA CYS A 424 -19.71 -7.67 -14.33
C CYS A 424 -21.08 -7.13 -14.78
N ASN A 425 -21.24 -5.80 -14.81
CA ASN A 425 -22.50 -5.12 -15.16
C ASN A 425 -23.69 -5.51 -14.27
N GLN A 426 -23.47 -5.62 -12.96
CA GLN A 426 -24.53 -5.96 -12.00
C GLN A 426 -25.33 -4.73 -11.52
N GLY A 427 -24.82 -3.52 -11.78
CA GLY A 427 -25.50 -2.26 -11.46
C GLY A 427 -26.64 -1.91 -12.42
N GLY A 428 -26.92 -2.74 -13.44
CA GLY A 428 -28.05 -2.57 -14.36
C GLY A 428 -27.91 -1.42 -15.35
N LYS A 429 -26.68 -1.00 -15.67
CA LYS A 429 -26.41 0.17 -16.53
C LYS A 429 -25.96 -0.17 -17.96
N SER A 430 -26.10 -1.43 -18.38
CA SER A 430 -25.60 -1.90 -19.68
C SER A 430 -24.12 -1.57 -19.91
N ALA A 431 -23.32 -1.59 -18.83
CA ALA A 431 -21.91 -1.27 -18.90
C ALA A 431 -21.16 -2.34 -19.71
N PRO A 432 -20.20 -1.96 -20.56
CA PRO A 432 -19.33 -2.93 -21.22
C PRO A 432 -18.37 -3.57 -20.20
N ILE A 433 -17.73 -4.68 -20.57
CA ILE A 433 -16.63 -5.25 -19.78
C ILE A 433 -15.45 -4.27 -19.74
N ILE A 434 -15.14 -3.65 -20.86
CA ILE A 434 -14.13 -2.61 -21.02
C ILE A 434 -14.84 -1.34 -21.48
N ASN A 435 -14.89 -0.33 -20.63
CA ASN A 435 -15.35 0.99 -21.02
C ASN A 435 -14.16 1.84 -21.46
N ALA A 436 -14.25 2.49 -22.61
CA ALA A 436 -13.26 3.43 -23.10
C ALA A 436 -13.96 4.67 -23.65
N ALA A 437 -13.75 5.81 -23.00
CA ALA A 437 -14.28 7.09 -23.43
C ALA A 437 -13.68 7.49 -24.79
N GLN A 438 -14.44 8.28 -25.56
CA GLN A 438 -13.96 8.82 -26.81
C GLN A 438 -12.92 9.92 -26.59
N ILE A 439 -11.80 9.87 -27.30
CA ILE A 439 -10.80 10.95 -27.36
C ILE A 439 -11.16 11.91 -28.50
N ALA A 440 -11.73 13.07 -28.16
CA ALA A 440 -12.22 14.00 -29.19
C ALA A 440 -11.10 14.53 -30.11
N THR A 441 -9.89 14.72 -29.57
CA THR A 441 -8.71 15.20 -30.31
C THR A 441 -7.45 14.61 -29.71
N GLY A 442 -6.69 13.83 -30.48
CA GLY A 442 -5.42 13.24 -30.04
C GLY A 442 -5.32 11.76 -30.38
N GLU A 443 -4.35 11.09 -29.78
CA GLU A 443 -4.21 9.64 -29.89
C GLU A 443 -5.32 8.94 -29.10
N PRO A 444 -6.04 7.97 -29.71
CA PRO A 444 -7.09 7.22 -29.03
C PRO A 444 -6.50 6.27 -27.98
N HIS A 445 -7.37 5.73 -27.12
CA HIS A 445 -6.97 4.62 -26.25
C HIS A 445 -6.48 3.42 -27.07
N GLN A 446 -5.46 2.75 -26.56
CA GLN A 446 -4.94 1.52 -27.14
C GLN A 446 -5.07 0.41 -26.10
N ILE A 447 -5.88 -0.60 -26.40
CA ILE A 447 -6.15 -1.70 -25.49
C ILE A 447 -5.69 -2.98 -26.18
N SER A 448 -4.75 -3.70 -25.57
CA SER A 448 -4.23 -4.95 -26.10
C SER A 448 -4.63 -6.11 -25.20
N LEU A 449 -5.23 -7.13 -25.80
CA LEU A 449 -5.60 -8.38 -25.15
C LEU A 449 -4.77 -9.50 -25.76
N SER A 450 -4.12 -10.33 -24.93
CA SER A 450 -3.39 -11.52 -25.40
C SER A 450 -4.26 -12.78 -25.40
N ALA A 451 -5.44 -12.72 -24.77
CA ALA A 451 -6.45 -13.77 -24.76
C ALA A 451 -7.87 -13.19 -24.94
N PRO A 452 -8.84 -13.97 -25.46
CA PRO A 452 -10.24 -13.55 -25.47
C PRO A 452 -10.79 -13.30 -24.06
N VAL A 453 -11.63 -12.29 -23.93
CA VAL A 453 -12.32 -11.97 -22.67
C VAL A 453 -13.22 -13.13 -22.23
N GLN A 454 -12.99 -13.64 -21.02
CA GLN A 454 -13.87 -14.64 -20.40
C GLN A 454 -14.99 -13.91 -19.63
N ALA A 455 -16.10 -13.61 -20.31
CA ALA A 455 -17.27 -12.99 -19.70
C ALA A 455 -18.21 -14.07 -19.14
N ILE A 456 -18.34 -14.13 -17.82
CA ILE A 456 -19.19 -15.08 -17.09
C ILE A 456 -20.31 -14.28 -16.43
N SER A 457 -21.56 -14.69 -16.63
CA SER A 457 -22.74 -14.06 -15.98
C SER A 457 -22.79 -12.53 -16.04
N SER A 458 -22.21 -11.92 -17.07
CA SER A 458 -22.00 -10.46 -17.13
C SER A 458 -23.19 -9.70 -17.74
N ASN A 459 -24.41 -10.19 -17.54
CA ASN A 459 -25.66 -9.57 -17.99
C ASN A 459 -25.67 -9.10 -19.46
N GLY A 460 -25.05 -9.89 -20.36
CA GLY A 460 -24.98 -9.56 -21.79
C GLY A 460 -24.11 -8.33 -22.12
N ALA A 461 -23.26 -7.88 -21.20
CA ALA A 461 -22.34 -6.77 -21.42
C ALA A 461 -21.48 -7.00 -22.68
N PRO A 462 -21.41 -6.02 -23.59
CA PRO A 462 -20.47 -6.10 -24.70
C PRO A 462 -19.04 -6.05 -24.17
N VAL A 463 -18.08 -6.60 -24.93
CA VAL A 463 -16.66 -6.56 -24.55
C VAL A 463 -16.18 -5.11 -24.41
N ILE A 464 -16.56 -4.25 -25.35
CA ILE A 464 -16.23 -2.82 -25.37
C ILE A 464 -17.47 -1.99 -25.74
N ASN A 465 -17.56 -0.74 -25.26
CA ASN A 465 -18.64 0.18 -25.63
C ASN A 465 -18.60 0.55 -27.12
N THR A 466 -19.74 0.96 -27.68
CA THR A 466 -19.91 1.28 -29.10
C THR A 466 -19.58 2.72 -29.45
N ASP A 467 -19.61 3.62 -28.47
CA ASP A 467 -19.34 5.05 -28.57
C ASP A 467 -17.88 5.38 -28.23
N THR A 468 -16.94 4.58 -28.75
CA THR A 468 -15.51 4.73 -28.51
C THR A 468 -14.72 4.82 -29.82
N ASP A 469 -13.62 5.56 -29.78
CA ASP A 469 -12.58 5.56 -30.82
C ASP A 469 -11.35 4.71 -30.43
N ALA A 470 -11.45 3.97 -29.33
CA ALA A 470 -10.38 3.10 -28.84
C ALA A 470 -9.98 2.02 -29.85
N ILE A 471 -8.68 1.79 -29.97
CA ILE A 471 -8.09 0.73 -30.78
C ILE A 471 -7.96 -0.53 -29.90
N LEU A 472 -8.67 -1.60 -30.26
CA LEU A 472 -8.61 -2.89 -29.58
C LEU A 472 -7.77 -3.90 -30.38
N PHE A 473 -6.63 -4.27 -29.84
CA PHE A 473 -5.77 -5.36 -30.33
C PHE A 473 -6.17 -6.65 -29.64
N THR A 474 -6.50 -7.69 -30.39
CA THR A 474 -6.85 -9.03 -29.85
C THR A 474 -5.98 -10.09 -30.50
N PRO A 475 -5.74 -11.26 -29.87
CA PRO A 475 -4.67 -12.17 -30.26
C PRO A 475 -4.88 -12.85 -31.61
N ASN A 476 -6.02 -12.64 -32.28
CA ASN A 476 -6.31 -13.22 -33.60
C ASN A 476 -6.85 -12.24 -34.66
N THR A 477 -7.03 -10.95 -34.36
CA THR A 477 -7.48 -9.92 -35.32
C THR A 477 -7.39 -8.52 -34.71
N ASN A 478 -6.87 -7.53 -35.44
CA ASN A 478 -7.15 -6.12 -35.13
C ASN A 478 -8.65 -5.89 -35.36
N TYR A 479 -9.39 -5.31 -34.42
CA TYR A 479 -10.83 -5.11 -34.58
C TYR A 479 -11.12 -3.63 -34.91
N LEU A 480 -11.67 -3.35 -36.08
CA LEU A 480 -12.15 -2.01 -36.46
C LEU A 480 -13.66 -2.05 -36.67
N ALA A 481 -14.36 -1.12 -36.05
CA ALA A 481 -15.82 -1.06 -36.07
C ALA A 481 -16.33 0.31 -36.54
N PRO A 482 -16.09 0.71 -37.80
CA PRO A 482 -16.56 1.99 -38.30
C PRO A 482 -18.09 2.03 -38.40
N THR A 483 -18.69 3.16 -38.05
CA THR A 483 -20.07 3.47 -38.38
C THR A 483 -20.20 3.75 -39.88
N ILE A 484 -21.14 3.09 -40.53
CA ILE A 484 -21.34 3.12 -41.98
C ILE A 484 -22.75 3.59 -42.35
N THR A 485 -22.83 4.23 -43.52
CA THR A 485 -24.06 4.71 -44.15
C THR A 485 -24.22 4.10 -45.53
N ASP A 486 -25.45 4.09 -46.04
CA ASP A 486 -25.75 3.57 -47.36
C ASP A 486 -24.97 4.31 -48.46
N GLY A 487 -24.32 3.56 -49.36
CA GLY A 487 -23.45 4.08 -50.42
C GLY A 487 -22.01 4.42 -49.99
N GLY A 488 -21.64 4.20 -48.73
CA GLY A 488 -20.31 4.53 -48.21
C GLY A 488 -19.17 3.61 -48.70
N THR A 489 -17.94 3.97 -48.32
CA THR A 489 -16.72 3.23 -48.63
C THR A 489 -15.78 3.15 -47.43
N TYR A 490 -15.05 2.04 -47.29
CA TYR A 490 -14.01 1.85 -46.28
C TYR A 490 -12.73 1.27 -46.89
N GLN A 491 -11.57 1.79 -46.47
CA GLN A 491 -10.25 1.31 -46.86
C GLN A 491 -9.64 0.52 -45.71
N VAL A 492 -9.39 -0.77 -45.93
CA VAL A 492 -8.74 -1.63 -44.94
C VAL A 492 -7.25 -1.31 -44.85
N PRO A 493 -6.70 -1.04 -43.66
CA PRO A 493 -5.26 -0.83 -43.47
C PRO A 493 -4.39 -2.05 -43.85
N ASN A 494 -3.08 -1.87 -43.95
CA ASN A 494 -2.14 -2.89 -44.43
C ASN A 494 -1.70 -3.91 -43.35
N TYR A 495 -2.64 -4.54 -42.65
CA TYR A 495 -2.39 -5.57 -41.63
C TYR A 495 -3.63 -6.44 -41.40
N ASP A 496 -3.47 -7.56 -40.67
CA ASP A 496 -4.57 -8.47 -40.33
C ASP A 496 -5.70 -7.75 -39.59
N LEU A 497 -6.93 -7.89 -40.08
CA LEU A 497 -8.08 -7.12 -39.59
C LEU A 497 -9.38 -7.95 -39.56
N PHE A 498 -10.14 -7.79 -38.48
CA PHE A 498 -11.59 -7.98 -38.44
C PHE A 498 -12.29 -6.62 -38.53
N LEU A 499 -12.99 -6.39 -39.63
CA LEU A 499 -13.80 -5.20 -39.89
C LEU A 499 -15.27 -5.51 -39.61
N LEU A 500 -15.84 -4.92 -38.56
CA LEU A 500 -17.29 -4.92 -38.35
C LEU A 500 -17.89 -3.60 -38.85
N LEU A 501 -18.63 -3.65 -39.95
CA LEU A 501 -19.40 -2.51 -40.43
C LEU A 501 -20.61 -2.26 -39.53
N GLN A 502 -20.59 -1.18 -38.76
CA GLN A 502 -21.66 -0.83 -37.83
C GLN A 502 -22.63 0.17 -38.44
N VAL A 503 -23.90 0.14 -38.06
CA VAL A 503 -24.91 1.08 -38.56
C VAL A 503 -25.56 1.85 -37.41
N ALA A 504 -26.15 3.01 -37.70
CA ALA A 504 -26.92 3.75 -36.71
C ALA A 504 -28.09 2.90 -36.15
N SER A 505 -28.37 3.06 -34.86
CA SER A 505 -29.44 2.34 -34.14
C SER A 505 -30.77 2.37 -34.91
N GLY A 506 -31.39 1.20 -35.08
CA GLY A 506 -32.63 1.01 -35.84
C GLY A 506 -32.45 0.70 -37.33
N THR A 507 -31.23 0.78 -37.86
CA THR A 507 -30.94 0.38 -39.24
C THR A 507 -30.74 -1.14 -39.32
N THR A 508 -31.56 -1.83 -40.09
CA THR A 508 -31.49 -3.29 -40.25
C THR A 508 -30.93 -3.72 -41.60
N ALA A 509 -30.89 -2.83 -42.59
CA ALA A 509 -30.36 -3.10 -43.93
C ALA A 509 -29.76 -1.85 -44.60
N LEU A 510 -28.79 -2.09 -45.50
CA LEU A 510 -28.16 -1.15 -46.41
C LEU A 510 -28.28 -1.64 -47.85
N ALA A 511 -28.50 -0.72 -48.77
CA ALA A 511 -28.64 -1.01 -50.20
C ALA A 511 -27.26 -1.26 -50.84
N LYS A 512 -26.25 -0.44 -50.51
CA LYS A 512 -24.93 -0.47 -51.14
C LYS A 512 -23.81 -0.12 -50.16
N TYR A 513 -22.68 -0.82 -50.25
CA TYR A 513 -21.45 -0.42 -49.56
C TYR A 513 -20.20 -0.91 -50.29
N THR A 514 -19.07 -0.21 -50.15
CA THR A 514 -17.78 -0.61 -50.76
C THR A 514 -16.72 -0.85 -49.69
N VAL A 515 -16.03 -1.99 -49.74
CA VAL A 515 -14.85 -2.24 -48.91
C VAL A 515 -13.66 -2.48 -49.82
N THR A 516 -12.60 -1.68 -49.63
CA THR A 516 -11.32 -1.92 -50.28
C THR A 516 -10.41 -2.66 -49.34
N LEU A 517 -9.96 -3.86 -49.74
CA LEU A 517 -8.99 -4.65 -48.99
C LEU A 517 -7.63 -3.96 -48.97
N SER A 518 -6.75 -4.38 -48.05
CA SER A 518 -5.41 -3.80 -47.88
C SER A 518 -4.67 -3.62 -49.21
N GLY A 519 -4.12 -2.43 -49.43
CA GLY A 519 -3.46 -2.06 -50.69
C GLY A 519 -2.06 -2.65 -50.86
N ASN A 520 -1.34 -2.87 -49.76
CA ASN A 520 0.00 -3.46 -49.71
C ASN A 520 0.06 -4.61 -48.67
N PRO A 521 -0.65 -5.73 -48.89
CA PRO A 521 -0.66 -6.85 -47.94
C PRO A 521 0.66 -7.63 -47.98
N THR A 522 1.08 -8.15 -46.82
CA THR A 522 2.15 -9.15 -46.73
C THR A 522 1.58 -10.55 -46.92
N ASP A 523 2.39 -11.52 -47.35
CA ASP A 523 1.92 -12.89 -47.56
C ASP A 523 1.25 -13.45 -46.30
N GLY A 524 0.03 -13.98 -46.45
CA GLY A 524 -0.76 -14.50 -45.35
C GLY A 524 -1.71 -13.50 -44.69
N THR A 525 -1.72 -12.21 -45.08
CA THR A 525 -2.61 -11.19 -44.48
C THR A 525 -4.08 -11.65 -44.52
N VAL A 526 -4.81 -11.50 -43.40
CA VAL A 526 -6.22 -11.91 -43.26
C VAL A 526 -7.12 -10.70 -43.01
N ASN A 527 -8.14 -10.53 -43.85
CA ASN A 527 -9.19 -9.53 -43.72
C ASN A 527 -10.56 -10.21 -43.57
N THR A 528 -11.16 -10.11 -42.39
CA THR A 528 -12.54 -10.54 -42.14
C THR A 528 -13.47 -9.35 -42.18
N ILE A 529 -14.58 -9.43 -42.92
CA ILE A 529 -15.56 -8.37 -43.07
C ILE A 529 -16.91 -8.89 -42.60
N ALA A 530 -17.50 -8.25 -41.59
CA ALA A 530 -18.83 -8.52 -41.09
C ALA A 530 -19.65 -7.22 -41.07
N SER A 531 -20.98 -7.32 -40.92
CA SER A 531 -21.87 -6.15 -40.82
C SER A 531 -22.93 -6.36 -39.74
N GLN A 532 -23.33 -5.30 -39.05
CA GLN A 532 -24.47 -5.31 -38.10
C GLN A 532 -25.83 -5.26 -38.79
N ALA A 533 -25.88 -4.79 -40.05
CA ALA A 533 -27.06 -4.79 -40.90
C ALA A 533 -26.85 -5.65 -42.14
N ASP A 534 -27.94 -6.08 -42.77
CA ASP A 534 -27.87 -6.72 -44.07
C ASP A 534 -27.32 -5.73 -45.11
N VAL A 535 -26.28 -6.09 -45.85
CA VAL A 535 -25.76 -5.30 -46.98
C VAL A 535 -26.14 -6.03 -48.26
N THR A 536 -27.08 -5.46 -49.02
CA THR A 536 -27.65 -6.15 -50.20
C THR A 536 -26.77 -6.05 -51.45
N ALA A 537 -26.00 -4.97 -51.61
CA ALA A 537 -24.99 -4.84 -52.67
C ALA A 537 -23.62 -4.40 -52.10
N LEU A 538 -22.79 -5.37 -51.74
CA LEU A 538 -21.39 -5.15 -51.37
C LEU A 538 -20.50 -5.12 -52.62
N THR A 539 -19.66 -4.11 -52.72
CA THR A 539 -18.54 -4.07 -53.67
C THR A 539 -17.23 -4.29 -52.92
N LEU A 540 -16.46 -5.31 -53.30
CA LEU A 540 -15.09 -5.50 -52.83
C LEU A 540 -14.10 -5.01 -53.87
N SER A 541 -13.15 -4.17 -53.46
CA SER A 541 -12.06 -3.67 -54.30
C SER A 541 -10.69 -3.93 -53.68
N ALA A 542 -9.65 -4.02 -54.50
CA ALA A 542 -8.26 -4.14 -54.07
C ALA A 542 -7.33 -3.76 -55.24
N SER A 543 -6.07 -3.46 -54.96
CA SER A 543 -5.04 -3.33 -56.02
C SER A 543 -4.62 -4.71 -56.56
N GLN A 544 -4.92 -5.78 -55.81
CA GLN A 544 -4.67 -7.18 -56.17
C GLN A 544 -5.96 -7.86 -56.66
N ASN A 545 -5.82 -9.06 -57.25
CA ASN A 545 -6.99 -9.83 -57.68
C ASN A 545 -7.81 -10.30 -56.46
N ILE A 546 -9.14 -10.34 -56.58
CA ILE A 546 -10.03 -10.90 -55.57
C ILE A 546 -10.72 -12.14 -56.15
N ILE A 547 -10.49 -13.29 -55.54
CA ILE A 547 -11.05 -14.57 -55.96
C ILE A 547 -12.30 -14.86 -55.12
N ASN A 548 -13.41 -15.14 -55.81
CA ASN A 548 -14.73 -15.39 -55.23
C ASN A 548 -15.24 -14.26 -54.30
N PRO A 549 -15.32 -13.01 -54.80
CA PRO A 549 -15.84 -11.90 -54.00
C PRO A 549 -17.31 -12.13 -53.64
N VAL A 550 -17.67 -11.81 -52.41
CA VAL A 550 -19.08 -11.72 -52.00
C VAL A 550 -19.69 -10.42 -52.48
N THR A 551 -20.95 -10.47 -52.89
CA THR A 551 -21.71 -9.31 -53.36
C THR A 551 -22.74 -8.83 -52.33
N SER A 552 -22.79 -9.43 -51.16
CA SER A 552 -23.70 -9.09 -50.07
C SER A 552 -23.18 -9.60 -48.73
N LEU A 553 -23.60 -8.99 -47.63
CA LEU A 553 -23.36 -9.46 -46.26
C LEU A 553 -24.68 -9.62 -45.53
N LYS A 554 -24.77 -10.65 -44.68
CA LYS A 554 -25.87 -10.81 -43.74
C LYS A 554 -25.47 -10.28 -42.38
N ALA A 555 -26.41 -9.66 -41.67
CA ALA A 555 -26.18 -9.15 -40.33
C ALA A 555 -25.59 -10.26 -39.43
N GLY A 556 -24.47 -9.97 -38.77
CA GLY A 556 -23.77 -10.89 -37.89
C GLY A 556 -22.96 -12.01 -38.58
N VAL A 557 -22.93 -12.06 -39.92
CA VAL A 557 -22.17 -13.06 -40.67
C VAL A 557 -20.90 -12.44 -41.26
N GLY A 558 -19.75 -12.91 -40.80
CA GLY A 558 -18.44 -12.51 -41.32
C GLY A 558 -18.01 -13.29 -42.55
N VAL A 559 -17.24 -12.64 -43.43
CA VAL A 559 -16.59 -13.25 -44.60
C VAL A 559 -15.10 -12.96 -44.54
N THR A 560 -14.27 -13.99 -44.69
CA THR A 560 -12.82 -13.90 -44.48
C THR A 560 -12.07 -14.05 -45.80
N TYR A 561 -11.14 -13.13 -46.05
CA TYR A 561 -10.19 -13.17 -47.16
C TYR A 561 -8.76 -13.30 -46.66
N LYS A 562 -7.98 -14.16 -47.30
CA LYS A 562 -6.54 -14.30 -47.05
C LYS A 562 -5.76 -13.95 -48.31
N TYR A 563 -4.74 -13.11 -48.17
CA TYR A 563 -3.83 -12.76 -49.24
C TYR A 563 -2.74 -13.83 -49.41
N LEU A 564 -2.49 -14.23 -50.65
CA LEU A 564 -1.38 -15.10 -51.04
C LEU A 564 -0.48 -14.39 -52.05
N ALA A 565 0.76 -14.13 -51.64
CA ALA A 565 1.75 -13.40 -52.44
C ALA A 565 2.14 -14.17 -53.72
N SER A 566 2.15 -15.50 -53.67
CA SER A 566 2.49 -16.37 -54.81
C SER A 566 1.56 -16.18 -56.02
N SER A 567 0.31 -15.78 -55.77
CA SER A 567 -0.72 -15.55 -56.78
C SER A 567 -1.12 -14.07 -56.90
N ASN A 568 -0.55 -13.20 -56.07
CA ASN A 568 -0.93 -11.78 -55.96
C ASN A 568 -2.46 -11.60 -55.88
N ALA A 569 -3.11 -12.36 -54.98
CA ALA A 569 -4.56 -12.44 -54.92
C ALA A 569 -5.09 -12.68 -53.50
N TRP A 570 -6.30 -12.16 -53.26
CA TRP A 570 -7.12 -12.42 -52.08
C TRP A 570 -8.06 -13.59 -52.32
N PHE A 571 -8.03 -14.59 -51.46
CA PHE A 571 -8.92 -15.75 -51.53
C PHE A 571 -9.93 -15.72 -50.40
N ARG A 572 -11.20 -15.91 -50.71
CA ARG A 572 -12.20 -16.18 -49.69
C ARG A 572 -11.93 -17.55 -49.05
N ILE A 573 -11.81 -17.56 -47.72
CA ILE A 573 -11.50 -18.77 -46.92
C ILE A 573 -12.55 -19.09 -45.85
N GLY A 574 -13.57 -18.23 -45.69
CA GLY A 574 -14.73 -18.41 -44.81
C GLY A 574 -15.86 -17.49 -45.24
#